data_AF-A0A067MPZ2-F1
#
_entry.id   AF-A0A067MPZ2-F1
#
_cell.length_a   1.000
_cell.length_b   1.000
_cell.length_c   1.000
_cell.angle_alpha   90.00
_cell.angle_beta   90.00
_cell.angle_gamma   90.00
#
_symmetry.space_group_name_H-M   'P 1'
#
loop_
_entity.id
_entity.type
_entity.pdbx_description
1 polymer ?
#
loop_
_entity_poly.entity_id
_entity_poly.type
_entity_poly.pdbx_seq_one_letter_code
_entity_poly.pdbx_strand_id
1 'polypeptide(L)'
;MPLFRFKTQDINEYQLLPTKSPTAAANERRSSPWVSTRFHHKLIAPIVLLSLVYLTLYGPSYDLGFGFGGSSYERVEQPEPEGWSWPASGSDGDHTLPPTYPELKVLESRLPQHNLSLPFPEGANGRYIRLENQMWGVGLNNQLEEVLLFSHLAYLSNRAYVFNNYTWDIIEHGPYVYDRGKLRASVIPLTAFISGPTAGGPWAPGDSAPRSISAEWWNVVCPSEKRLKLNTTVESEKMGLPRLADGEMLIARWAETLKNIDHGCVVIDGYTPSVTDIYFFGSPRIVSLFPSFSTSPVITRFEWSSIVLDAVARNHPLLLPEDSVSPDPKPPVLSGLVAIHLRRGDYDKHCTDVLAATGSEYLGWSLLPFLPERFTPPLGLGHGANSTETMDVYLSHCWPSIEQIKNKLRSVRARDPTLRRVFALTNGEAEWITALKEELVRDGWEGVATTLDLDLTWEQSGVNNAVDMEIGARAQVFIGNGFSSLTSNVNLLRLARGMSPESIRFW
;
A
#
# COMPACT_ATOMS: atom_id res chain seq x y z
N MET A 1 -35.21 9.59 -3.15
CA MET A 1 -36.20 9.28 -2.07
C MET A 1 -36.98 8.03 -2.45
N PRO A 2 -37.41 7.16 -1.50
CA PRO A 2 -37.18 7.19 -0.05
C PRO A 2 -36.17 6.11 0.38
N LEU A 3 -35.12 6.41 1.18
CA LEU A 3 -35.09 6.72 2.63
C LEU A 3 -35.64 5.58 3.51
N PHE A 4 -34.74 4.72 4.00
CA PHE A 4 -35.01 3.83 5.14
C PHE A 4 -34.51 4.48 6.44
N ARG A 5 -35.47 4.79 7.32
CA ARG A 5 -35.31 5.20 8.72
C ARG A 5 -35.00 3.96 9.57
N PHE A 6 -33.97 4.05 10.42
CA PHE A 6 -33.89 3.21 11.62
C PHE A 6 -34.65 3.88 12.77
N LYS A 7 -35.57 3.13 13.38
CA LYS A 7 -36.28 3.48 14.61
C LYS A 7 -35.33 3.33 15.80
N THR A 8 -35.19 4.41 16.56
CA THR A 8 -34.70 4.40 17.93
C THR A 8 -35.80 3.93 18.87
N GLN A 9 -35.48 3.04 19.81
CA GLN A 9 -36.32 2.76 20.96
C GLN A 9 -35.45 2.55 22.20
N ASP A 10 -35.64 3.47 23.14
CA ASP A 10 -35.50 3.43 24.60
C ASP A 10 -34.50 2.47 25.26
N ILE A 11 -33.47 3.05 25.89
CA ILE A 11 -33.14 2.75 27.29
C ILE A 11 -32.85 4.08 28.00
N ASN A 12 -33.81 4.50 28.82
CA ASN A 12 -33.69 5.59 29.78
C ASN A 12 -33.19 5.04 31.13
N GLU A 13 -32.69 5.98 31.96
CA GLU A 13 -32.43 5.88 33.40
C GLU A 13 -31.16 5.16 33.86
N TYR A 14 -30.13 5.95 34.22
CA TYR A 14 -29.69 6.03 35.62
C TYR A 14 -29.25 7.45 35.97
N GLN A 15 -29.76 7.91 37.11
CA GLN A 15 -29.71 9.26 37.67
C GLN A 15 -28.43 9.54 38.50
N LEU A 16 -27.90 10.76 38.34
CA LEU A 16 -27.54 11.77 39.35
C LEU A 16 -26.53 11.49 40.50
N LEU A 17 -25.33 12.12 40.36
CA LEU A 17 -24.58 13.00 41.32
C LEU A 17 -24.05 12.43 42.67
N PRO A 18 -23.05 13.05 43.38
CA PRO A 18 -22.50 14.41 43.24
C PRO A 18 -20.96 14.61 43.33
N THR A 19 -20.62 15.84 42.97
CA THR A 19 -19.45 16.71 43.22
C THR A 19 -18.48 16.41 44.38
N LYS A 20 -17.18 16.67 44.12
CA LYS A 20 -16.29 17.46 45.01
C LYS A 20 -14.93 17.76 44.35
N SER A 21 -14.66 19.05 44.12
CA SER A 21 -13.29 19.59 44.07
C SER A 21 -12.73 19.68 45.49
N PRO A 22 -11.39 19.68 45.65
CA PRO A 22 -10.77 20.87 46.24
C PRO A 22 -9.36 21.22 45.69
N THR A 23 -9.21 22.52 45.44
CA THR A 23 -8.08 23.42 45.77
C THR A 23 -6.62 23.00 45.54
N ALA A 24 -6.01 23.80 44.66
CA ALA A 24 -4.67 24.41 44.71
C ALA A 24 -3.84 24.29 46.01
N ALA A 25 -2.55 24.01 45.81
CA ALA A 25 -1.47 24.50 46.67
C ALA A 25 -0.28 24.93 45.78
N ALA A 26 0.17 26.16 46.00
CA ALA A 26 1.37 26.76 45.43
C ALA A 26 2.60 26.46 46.31
N ASN A 27 3.78 26.47 45.69
CA ASN A 27 5.16 26.67 46.20
C ASN A 27 6.11 25.75 45.40
N GLU A 28 7.34 26.10 45.05
CA GLU A 28 8.23 27.18 45.45
C GLU A 28 9.34 27.30 44.39
N ARG A 29 9.80 28.52 44.15
CA ARG A 29 10.95 28.82 43.29
C ARG A 29 12.24 28.33 43.96
N ARG A 30 13.11 27.64 43.21
CA ARG A 30 14.55 27.60 43.47
C ARG A 30 15.33 27.90 42.21
N SER A 31 15.99 29.06 42.24
CA SER A 31 16.97 29.57 41.28
C SER A 31 18.36 28.96 41.52
N SER A 32 19.09 28.62 40.45
CA SER A 32 20.56 28.52 40.41
C SER A 32 21.03 28.41 38.93
N PRO A 33 22.31 28.64 38.58
CA PRO A 33 22.75 29.95 38.11
C PRO A 33 23.30 29.92 36.67
N TRP A 34 23.28 31.10 36.07
CA TRP A 34 23.87 31.41 34.77
C TRP A 34 25.39 31.19 34.77
N VAL A 35 25.87 30.34 33.86
CA VAL A 35 27.29 30.27 33.45
C VAL A 35 27.41 30.96 32.10
N SER A 36 28.28 31.97 32.03
CA SER A 36 28.48 32.81 30.85
C SER A 36 29.28 32.10 29.75
N THR A 37 28.65 31.81 28.63
CA THR A 37 29.29 31.42 27.36
C THR A 37 29.70 32.65 26.58
N ARG A 38 30.89 33.18 26.87
CA ARG A 38 31.58 34.17 26.02
C ARG A 38 33.07 33.86 25.90
N PHE A 39 33.45 32.68 25.42
CA PHE A 39 34.86 32.43 25.04
C PHE A 39 35.11 31.45 23.86
N HIS A 40 34.07 30.96 23.15
CA HIS A 40 34.26 29.94 22.09
C HIS A 40 33.98 30.40 20.65
N HIS A 41 33.64 31.67 20.38
CA HIS A 41 33.31 32.11 19.02
C HIS A 41 34.48 32.66 18.19
N LYS A 42 35.70 32.75 18.73
CA LYS A 42 36.84 33.33 17.99
C LYS A 42 37.79 32.32 17.34
N LEU A 43 37.57 31.01 17.48
CA LEU A 43 38.42 29.96 16.89
C LEU A 43 37.67 29.02 15.92
N ILE A 44 36.34 28.93 15.98
CA ILE A 44 35.56 28.01 15.14
C ILE A 44 35.33 28.56 13.73
N ALA A 45 35.12 29.87 13.60
CA ALA A 45 34.85 30.52 12.30
C ALA A 45 35.97 30.36 11.25
N PRO A 46 37.27 30.53 11.57
CA PRO A 46 38.32 30.38 10.55
C PRO A 46 38.56 28.91 10.15
N ILE A 47 38.32 27.94 11.04
CA ILE A 47 38.50 26.51 10.76
C ILE A 47 37.41 25.98 9.82
N VAL A 48 36.16 26.44 10.02
CA VAL A 48 35.04 26.11 9.13
C VAL A 48 35.24 26.72 7.73
N LEU A 49 35.74 27.96 7.65
CA LEU A 49 36.02 28.61 6.37
C LEU A 49 37.15 27.93 5.58
N LEU A 50 38.23 27.52 6.25
CA LEU A 50 39.34 26.79 5.61
C LEU A 50 38.92 25.39 5.14
N SER A 51 38.05 24.71 5.90
CA SER A 51 37.52 23.40 5.53
C SER A 51 36.57 23.46 4.32
N LEU A 52 35.75 24.52 4.23
CA LEU A 52 34.88 24.77 3.09
C LEU A 52 35.67 25.11 1.81
N VAL A 53 36.74 25.89 1.91
CA VAL A 53 37.63 26.20 0.77
C VAL A 53 38.40 24.96 0.30
N TYR A 54 38.81 24.08 1.22
CA TYR A 54 39.47 22.84 0.85
C TYR A 54 38.51 21.85 0.15
N LEU A 55 37.26 21.75 0.62
CA LEU A 55 36.23 20.93 -0.01
C LEU A 55 35.83 21.44 -1.41
N THR A 56 35.81 22.75 -1.64
CA THR A 56 35.49 23.32 -2.96
C THR A 56 36.64 23.25 -3.95
N LEU A 57 37.90 23.31 -3.51
CA LEU A 57 39.06 23.26 -4.39
C LEU A 57 39.62 21.85 -4.63
N TYR A 58 39.42 20.93 -3.69
CA TYR A 58 40.08 19.62 -3.68
C TYR A 58 39.18 18.44 -3.30
N GLY A 59 37.88 18.67 -3.09
CA GLY A 59 36.93 17.59 -2.81
C GLY A 59 36.72 16.70 -4.04
N PRO A 60 36.77 15.35 -3.91
CA PRO A 60 36.43 14.46 -5.01
C PRO A 60 34.98 14.67 -5.45
N SER A 61 34.76 14.82 -6.75
CA SER A 61 33.45 14.86 -7.39
C SER A 61 32.78 13.49 -7.27
N TYR A 62 32.16 13.23 -6.12
CA TYR A 62 31.18 12.15 -6.00
C TYR A 62 29.85 12.65 -6.54
N ASP A 63 29.56 12.23 -7.76
CA ASP A 63 28.23 12.35 -8.36
C ASP A 63 27.30 11.34 -7.66
N LEU A 64 26.78 11.74 -6.50
CA LEU A 64 25.68 11.04 -5.83
C LEU A 64 24.38 11.44 -6.53
N GLY A 65 24.09 10.74 -7.63
CA GLY A 65 22.81 10.78 -8.32
C GLY A 65 21.68 10.24 -7.43
N PHE A 66 21.16 11.11 -6.56
CA PHE A 66 19.83 10.99 -5.97
C PHE A 66 19.14 12.35 -6.09
N GLY A 67 18.59 12.59 -7.27
CA GLY A 67 17.67 13.70 -7.50
C GLY A 67 16.30 13.37 -6.90
N PHE A 68 16.02 13.89 -5.71
CA PHE A 68 14.66 14.33 -5.41
C PHE A 68 14.39 15.50 -6.36
N GLY A 69 13.75 15.21 -7.49
CA GLY A 69 13.38 16.20 -8.49
C GLY A 69 12.31 17.16 -7.95
N GLY A 70 12.74 18.20 -7.25
CA GLY A 70 11.98 19.45 -7.16
C GLY A 70 11.99 20.10 -8.55
N SER A 71 10.99 19.79 -9.37
CA SER A 71 10.75 20.54 -10.60
C SER A 71 10.25 21.93 -10.23
N SER A 72 11.04 22.95 -10.53
CA SER A 72 10.59 24.32 -10.56
C SER A 72 9.50 24.44 -11.63
N TYR A 73 8.25 24.57 -11.20
CA TYR A 73 7.11 24.87 -12.07
C TYR A 73 7.27 26.28 -12.64
N GLU A 74 7.80 26.38 -13.86
CA GLU A 74 7.47 27.52 -14.73
C GLU A 74 6.04 27.31 -15.24
N ARG A 75 5.20 28.32 -15.02
CA ARG A 75 3.81 28.36 -15.47
C ARG A 75 3.79 28.50 -16.99
N VAL A 76 3.84 27.37 -17.70
CA VAL A 76 3.55 27.31 -19.13
C VAL A 76 2.03 27.31 -19.29
N GLU A 77 1.49 28.37 -19.89
CA GLU A 77 0.09 28.40 -20.35
C GLU A 77 -0.13 27.26 -21.36
N GLN A 78 -1.11 26.40 -21.10
CA GLN A 78 -1.40 25.23 -21.91
C GLN A 78 -2.35 25.55 -23.07
N PRO A 79 -2.16 24.96 -24.26
CA PRO A 79 -3.25 24.70 -25.19
C PRO A 79 -4.05 23.48 -24.69
N GLU A 80 -5.39 23.54 -24.79
CA GLU A 80 -6.27 22.43 -24.41
C GLU A 80 -5.99 21.16 -25.23
N PRO A 81 -5.91 19.97 -24.60
CA PRO A 81 -5.82 18.72 -25.33
C PRO A 81 -7.22 18.25 -25.77
N GLU A 82 -7.45 18.21 -27.08
CA GLU A 82 -8.54 17.47 -27.70
C GLU A 82 -8.33 15.95 -27.50
N GLY A 83 -9.38 15.24 -27.05
CA GLY A 83 -9.55 13.82 -27.42
C GLY A 83 -9.59 12.74 -26.34
N TRP A 84 -9.80 13.05 -25.05
CA TRP A 84 -10.09 12.00 -24.05
C TRP A 84 -11.40 12.29 -23.29
N SER A 85 -12.49 11.65 -23.71
CA SER A 85 -13.76 11.68 -22.98
C SER A 85 -14.07 10.30 -22.40
N TRP A 86 -14.30 10.25 -21.09
CA TRP A 86 -14.91 9.10 -20.42
C TRP A 86 -16.37 8.95 -20.91
N PRO A 87 -16.89 7.73 -21.11
CA PRO A 87 -18.30 7.56 -21.40
C PRO A 87 -19.12 7.98 -20.18
N ALA A 88 -19.74 9.16 -20.27
CA ALA A 88 -20.65 9.66 -19.26
C ALA A 88 -21.97 8.88 -19.32
N SER A 89 -22.37 8.28 -18.20
CA SER A 89 -23.78 7.98 -17.99
C SER A 89 -24.21 8.27 -16.55
N GLY A 90 -25.21 9.15 -16.41
CA GLY A 90 -26.24 9.06 -15.38
C GLY A 90 -26.12 9.90 -14.09
N SER A 91 -26.47 11.19 -14.20
CA SER A 91 -27.14 12.09 -13.23
C SER A 91 -26.59 12.33 -11.81
N ASP A 92 -26.49 13.64 -11.49
CA ASP A 92 -26.31 14.31 -10.18
C ASP A 92 -24.94 14.24 -9.50
N GLY A 93 -23.96 14.92 -10.10
CA GLY A 93 -22.66 15.25 -9.54
C GLY A 93 -21.69 15.63 -10.66
N ASP A 94 -20.76 16.56 -10.43
CA ASP A 94 -19.67 16.82 -11.38
C ASP A 94 -18.70 15.63 -11.37
N HIS A 95 -19.10 14.54 -12.03
CA HIS A 95 -18.34 13.29 -12.16
C HIS A 95 -17.10 13.44 -13.07
N THR A 96 -16.69 14.68 -13.40
CA THR A 96 -15.42 14.96 -14.09
C THR A 96 -14.22 14.87 -13.14
N LEU A 97 -14.44 15.05 -11.84
CA LEU A 97 -13.40 15.00 -10.82
C LEU A 97 -13.30 13.60 -10.17
N PRO A 98 -12.11 13.13 -9.75
CA PRO A 98 -11.96 11.87 -9.02
C PRO A 98 -12.76 11.82 -7.71
N PRO A 99 -13.17 10.62 -7.23
CA PRO A 99 -13.88 10.50 -5.96
C PRO A 99 -12.99 10.77 -4.74
N THR A 100 -13.51 11.56 -3.79
CA THR A 100 -12.84 11.92 -2.52
C THR A 100 -13.48 11.28 -1.28
N TYR A 101 -14.61 10.58 -1.45
CA TYR A 101 -15.30 9.76 -0.44
C TYR A 101 -15.57 10.44 0.92
N PRO A 102 -16.12 11.67 0.96
CA PRO A 102 -16.38 12.36 2.23
C PRO A 102 -17.35 11.58 3.15
N GLU A 103 -18.27 10.80 2.59
CA GLU A 103 -19.21 9.96 3.35
C GLU A 103 -18.47 8.86 4.13
N LEU A 104 -17.45 8.24 3.52
CA LEU A 104 -16.64 7.24 4.20
C LEU A 104 -15.85 7.85 5.37
N LYS A 105 -15.41 9.10 5.24
CA LYS A 105 -14.79 9.82 6.36
C LYS A 105 -15.72 10.01 7.55
N VAL A 106 -17.00 10.28 7.29
CA VAL A 106 -18.01 10.35 8.36
C VAL A 106 -18.20 8.97 9.01
N LEU A 107 -18.22 7.89 8.23
CA LEU A 107 -18.33 6.53 8.77
C LEU A 107 -17.10 6.14 9.60
N GLU A 108 -15.89 6.42 9.10
CA GLU A 108 -14.63 6.19 9.84
C GLU A 108 -14.66 6.88 11.20
N SER A 109 -15.15 8.12 11.28
CA SER A 109 -15.23 8.87 12.54
C SER A 109 -16.18 8.28 13.59
N ARG A 110 -17.01 7.31 13.18
CA ARG A 110 -18.03 6.65 14.01
C ARG A 110 -17.75 5.17 14.20
N LEU A 111 -16.54 4.71 13.90
CA LEU A 111 -16.15 3.33 14.15
C LEU A 111 -16.39 2.97 15.63
N PRO A 112 -16.89 1.77 15.96
CA PRO A 112 -17.28 1.46 17.34
C PRO A 112 -16.15 1.61 18.38
N GLN A 113 -14.91 1.41 17.96
CA GLN A 113 -13.70 1.60 18.76
C GLN A 113 -13.30 3.08 18.96
N HIS A 114 -13.94 4.01 18.27
CA HIS A 114 -13.76 5.45 18.45
C HIS A 114 -14.61 5.97 19.61
N ASN A 115 -14.37 5.39 20.78
CA ASN A 115 -15.08 5.71 22.00
C ASN A 115 -14.12 5.64 23.20
N LEU A 116 -13.92 6.79 23.85
CA LEU A 116 -13.01 6.92 24.99
C LEU A 116 -13.43 6.10 26.22
N SER A 117 -14.71 5.73 26.32
CA SER A 117 -15.27 5.00 27.47
C SER A 117 -15.07 3.48 27.39
N LEU A 118 -14.48 2.98 26.31
CA LEU A 118 -14.20 1.56 26.16
C LEU A 118 -13.16 1.09 27.18
N PRO A 119 -13.25 -0.18 27.65
CA PRO A 119 -12.25 -0.75 28.53
C PRO A 119 -10.93 -0.99 27.78
N PHE A 120 -9.85 -1.14 28.56
CA PHE A 120 -8.58 -1.65 28.06
C PHE A 120 -8.79 -2.99 27.32
N PRO A 121 -8.13 -3.23 26.16
CA PRO A 121 -7.01 -2.47 25.57
C PRO A 121 -7.43 -1.32 24.63
N GLU A 122 -8.69 -0.91 24.63
CA GLU A 122 -9.20 0.22 23.85
C GLU A 122 -9.54 1.44 24.76
N GLY A 123 -10.19 2.45 24.19
CA GLY A 123 -10.64 3.64 24.92
C GLY A 123 -9.51 4.57 25.37
N ALA A 124 -9.82 5.44 26.34
CA ALA A 124 -8.89 6.47 26.81
C ALA A 124 -7.55 5.90 27.33
N ASN A 125 -7.56 4.68 27.86
CA ASN A 125 -6.38 4.01 28.40
C ASN A 125 -5.87 2.89 27.48
N GLY A 126 -6.29 2.89 26.22
CA GLY A 126 -5.93 1.85 25.27
C GLY A 126 -4.46 1.86 24.85
N ARG A 127 -4.06 0.80 24.14
CA ARG A 127 -2.71 0.67 23.57
C ARG A 127 -2.77 0.84 22.07
N TYR A 128 -2.03 1.80 21.56
CA TYR A 128 -2.06 2.25 20.19
C TYR A 128 -0.63 2.39 19.66
N ILE A 129 -0.46 2.19 18.35
CA ILE A 129 0.77 2.51 17.64
C ILE A 129 0.48 3.24 16.33
N ARG A 130 1.11 4.40 16.17
CA ARG A 130 1.13 5.15 14.91
C ARG A 130 2.52 5.14 14.31
N LEU A 131 2.60 4.94 12.99
CA LEU A 131 3.83 5.08 12.24
C LEU A 131 3.71 6.33 11.37
N GLU A 132 4.37 7.43 11.78
CA GLU A 132 4.28 8.73 11.08
C GLU A 132 5.13 8.76 9.80
N ASN A 133 6.05 7.82 9.63
CA ASN A 133 6.93 7.66 8.47
C ASN A 133 6.41 6.64 7.43
N GLN A 134 5.12 6.27 7.49
CA GLN A 134 4.49 5.44 6.46
C GLN A 134 4.55 6.13 5.09
N MET A 135 4.77 5.35 4.04
CA MET A 135 4.85 5.81 2.65
C MET A 135 3.59 6.55 2.20
N TRP A 136 3.81 7.59 1.40
CA TRP A 136 2.79 8.37 0.69
C TRP A 136 3.37 8.78 -0.68
N GLY A 137 2.54 9.33 -1.57
CA GLY A 137 3.00 9.81 -2.88
C GLY A 137 3.43 8.71 -3.86
N VAL A 138 3.07 7.46 -3.54
CA VAL A 138 3.33 6.29 -4.38
C VAL A 138 2.03 5.51 -4.62
N GLY A 139 2.04 4.63 -5.62
CA GLY A 139 0.90 3.77 -5.93
C GLY A 139 0.41 2.96 -4.71
N LEU A 140 -0.89 2.70 -4.65
CA LEU A 140 -1.55 1.95 -3.56
C LEU A 140 -0.77 0.70 -3.15
N ASN A 141 -0.27 -0.07 -4.11
CA ASN A 141 0.37 -1.35 -3.83
C ASN A 141 1.61 -1.25 -2.97
N ASN A 142 2.43 -0.21 -3.17
CA ASN A 142 3.59 0.03 -2.31
C ASN A 142 3.11 0.36 -0.88
N GLN A 143 2.12 1.26 -0.76
CA GLN A 143 1.58 1.64 0.56
C GLN A 143 0.89 0.47 1.25
N LEU A 144 0.18 -0.39 0.50
CA LEU A 144 -0.57 -1.53 1.04
C LEU A 144 0.37 -2.59 1.63
N GLU A 145 1.53 -2.85 1.00
CA GLU A 145 2.54 -3.76 1.54
C GLU A 145 2.97 -3.33 2.95
N GLU A 146 3.26 -2.04 3.12
CA GLU A 146 3.67 -1.48 4.41
C GLU A 146 2.49 -1.41 5.41
N VAL A 147 1.30 -0.99 4.98
CA VAL A 147 0.08 -0.93 5.80
C VAL A 147 -0.25 -2.29 6.41
N LEU A 148 -0.22 -3.37 5.61
CA LEU A 148 -0.51 -4.71 6.10
C LEU A 148 0.58 -5.20 7.06
N LEU A 149 1.85 -4.93 6.77
CA LEU A 149 2.95 -5.34 7.65
C LEU A 149 2.96 -4.58 8.98
N PHE A 150 2.63 -3.29 8.96
CA PHE A 150 2.47 -2.48 10.16
C PHE A 150 1.25 -2.87 10.99
N SER A 151 0.15 -3.24 10.32
CA SER A 151 -1.01 -3.82 11.00
C SER A 151 -0.64 -5.15 11.69
N HIS A 152 0.19 -5.98 11.06
CA HIS A 152 0.70 -7.20 11.69
C HIS A 152 1.65 -6.93 12.85
N LEU A 153 2.56 -5.97 12.72
CA LEU A 153 3.43 -5.53 13.81
C LEU A 153 2.62 -5.02 15.03
N ALA A 154 1.58 -4.22 14.78
CA ALA A 154 0.67 -3.75 15.80
C ALA A 154 -0.06 -4.91 16.50
N TYR A 155 -0.58 -5.86 15.71
CA TYR A 155 -1.22 -7.07 16.20
C TYR A 155 -0.27 -7.87 17.13
N LEU A 156 0.95 -8.18 16.68
CA LEU A 156 1.94 -8.92 17.47
C LEU A 156 2.37 -8.20 18.75
N SER A 157 2.34 -6.86 18.75
CA SER A 157 2.68 -6.04 19.91
C SER A 157 1.51 -5.80 20.88
N ASN A 158 0.32 -6.36 20.60
CA ASN A 158 -0.92 -6.12 21.35
C ASN A 158 -1.28 -4.63 21.43
N ARG A 159 -1.20 -3.95 20.27
CA ARG A 159 -1.52 -2.53 20.08
C ARG A 159 -2.47 -2.36 18.92
N ALA A 160 -3.37 -1.40 19.02
CA ALA A 160 -4.23 -1.02 17.92
C ALA A 160 -3.39 -0.27 16.89
N TYR A 161 -3.45 -0.75 15.65
CA TYR A 161 -2.85 -0.06 14.53
C TYR A 161 -3.60 1.25 14.28
N VAL A 162 -2.85 2.34 14.10
CA VAL A 162 -3.41 3.61 13.66
C VAL A 162 -3.29 3.68 12.16
N PHE A 163 -4.38 3.41 11.45
CA PHE A 163 -4.36 3.40 9.99
C PHE A 163 -4.44 4.81 9.43
N ASN A 164 -3.60 5.06 8.42
CA ASN A 164 -3.62 6.29 7.64
C ASN A 164 -4.52 6.11 6.41
N ASN A 165 -4.88 7.24 5.80
CA ASN A 165 -5.48 7.25 4.47
C ASN A 165 -4.47 6.79 3.42
N TYR A 166 -4.98 6.36 2.28
CA TYR A 166 -4.17 6.34 1.09
C TYR A 166 -3.93 7.79 0.65
N THR A 167 -2.67 8.23 0.68
CA THR A 167 -2.32 9.63 0.42
C THR A 167 -1.34 9.72 -0.74
N TRP A 168 -1.73 10.47 -1.77
CA TRP A 168 -0.89 10.81 -2.92
C TRP A 168 -0.13 12.11 -2.70
N ASP A 169 -0.76 13.11 -2.09
CA ASP A 169 -0.13 14.39 -1.85
C ASP A 169 -0.38 14.89 -0.43
N ILE A 170 0.70 15.30 0.23
CA ILE A 170 0.68 15.98 1.55
C ILE A 170 1.16 17.42 1.47
N ILE A 171 1.58 17.90 0.28
CA ILE A 171 2.27 19.18 0.13
C ILE A 171 1.28 20.29 -0.26
N GLU A 172 0.45 20.05 -1.29
CA GLU A 172 -0.45 21.08 -1.83
C GLU A 172 -1.73 21.21 -1.00
N HIS A 173 -2.03 20.20 -0.16
CA HIS A 173 -3.21 20.12 0.72
C HIS A 173 -4.57 20.28 0.02
N GLY A 174 -4.59 20.24 -1.31
CA GLY A 174 -5.80 20.27 -2.12
C GLY A 174 -6.52 18.92 -2.14
N PRO A 175 -7.81 18.88 -2.54
CA PRO A 175 -8.55 17.62 -2.70
C PRO A 175 -8.05 16.78 -3.87
N TYR A 176 -7.33 17.41 -4.82
CA TYR A 176 -6.82 16.77 -6.03
C TYR A 176 -5.38 17.15 -6.32
N VAL A 177 -4.70 16.26 -7.03
CA VAL A 177 -3.31 16.41 -7.49
C VAL A 177 -3.22 15.95 -8.94
N TYR A 178 -2.41 16.66 -9.74
CA TYR A 178 -2.10 16.26 -11.12
C TYR A 178 -0.90 15.32 -11.12
N ASP A 179 -1.11 14.10 -11.58
CA ASP A 179 -0.06 13.10 -11.78
C ASP A 179 -0.01 12.71 -13.26
N ARG A 180 1.06 13.10 -13.94
CA ARG A 180 1.35 12.74 -15.35
C ARG A 180 0.16 12.97 -16.29
N GLY A 181 -0.45 14.15 -16.19
CA GLY A 181 -1.57 14.57 -17.04
C GLY A 181 -2.93 13.99 -16.61
N LYS A 182 -3.02 13.26 -15.49
CA LYS A 182 -4.28 12.74 -14.95
C LYS A 182 -4.53 13.33 -13.57
N LEU A 183 -5.74 13.83 -13.37
CA LEU A 183 -6.19 14.28 -12.06
C LEU A 183 -6.48 13.07 -11.17
N ARG A 184 -6.06 13.14 -9.90
CA ARG A 184 -6.33 12.11 -8.88
C ARG A 184 -6.78 12.77 -7.59
N ALA A 185 -7.53 12.06 -6.75
CA ALA A 185 -7.78 12.49 -5.39
C ALA A 185 -6.48 12.46 -4.58
N SER A 186 -6.16 13.55 -3.88
CA SER A 186 -4.93 13.63 -3.07
C SER A 186 -4.96 12.68 -1.88
N VAL A 187 -6.16 12.42 -1.35
CA VAL A 187 -6.40 11.56 -0.20
C VAL A 187 -7.64 10.71 -0.46
N ILE A 188 -7.52 9.40 -0.24
CA ILE A 188 -8.63 8.46 -0.28
C ILE A 188 -8.66 7.71 1.06
N PRO A 189 -9.81 7.65 1.76
CA PRO A 189 -9.95 6.88 2.99
C PRO A 189 -9.52 5.42 2.77
N LEU A 190 -8.77 4.83 3.71
CA LEU A 190 -8.34 3.44 3.57
C LEU A 190 -9.54 2.48 3.50
N THR A 191 -10.65 2.84 4.16
CA THR A 191 -11.92 2.11 4.10
C THR A 191 -12.58 2.10 2.72
N ALA A 192 -12.17 2.97 1.80
CA ALA A 192 -12.60 2.88 0.40
C ALA A 192 -12.00 1.64 -0.28
N PHE A 193 -10.81 1.21 0.13
CA PHE A 193 -10.12 0.04 -0.43
C PHE A 193 -10.42 -1.23 0.35
N ILE A 194 -10.25 -1.23 1.68
CA ILE A 194 -10.30 -2.44 2.51
C ILE A 194 -11.24 -2.29 3.70
N SER A 195 -11.84 -3.39 4.16
CA SER A 195 -12.81 -3.41 5.28
C SER A 195 -12.40 -4.33 6.44
N GLY A 196 -11.30 -5.07 6.29
CA GLY A 196 -10.76 -5.96 7.33
C GLY A 196 -10.19 -5.23 8.56
N PRO A 197 -9.62 -5.98 9.53
CA PRO A 197 -9.13 -5.42 10.79
C PRO A 197 -8.12 -4.27 10.66
N THR A 198 -7.33 -4.27 9.59
CA THR A 198 -6.37 -3.19 9.28
C THR A 198 -7.04 -1.83 9.15
N ALA A 199 -8.24 -1.75 8.57
CA ALA A 199 -9.02 -0.52 8.43
C ALA A 199 -10.12 -0.37 9.50
N GLY A 200 -9.96 -1.03 10.65
CA GLY A 200 -10.86 -0.91 11.79
C GLY A 200 -12.04 -1.89 11.78
N GLY A 201 -12.04 -2.88 10.88
CA GLY A 201 -12.95 -4.02 10.93
C GLY A 201 -12.75 -4.90 12.18
N PRO A 202 -13.67 -5.83 12.47
CA PRO A 202 -13.59 -6.68 13.65
C PRO A 202 -12.56 -7.81 13.50
N TRP A 203 -11.85 -8.11 14.58
CA TRP A 203 -11.10 -9.35 14.74
C TRP A 203 -12.02 -10.58 14.82
N ALA A 204 -11.43 -11.78 14.89
CA ALA A 204 -12.21 -12.99 15.13
C ALA A 204 -12.86 -12.96 16.53
N PRO A 205 -14.03 -13.61 16.72
CA PRO A 205 -14.62 -13.75 18.04
C PRO A 205 -13.62 -14.33 19.05
N GLY A 206 -13.45 -13.66 20.19
CA GLY A 206 -12.52 -14.07 21.25
C GLY A 206 -11.07 -13.60 21.07
N ASP A 207 -10.73 -12.95 19.94
CA ASP A 207 -9.44 -12.28 19.80
C ASP A 207 -9.42 -11.02 20.69
N SER A 208 -8.43 -10.94 21.57
CA SER A 208 -8.27 -9.84 22.53
C SER A 208 -7.53 -8.63 21.97
N ALA A 209 -7.04 -8.69 20.72
CA ALA A 209 -6.34 -7.57 20.13
C ALA A 209 -7.25 -6.32 20.05
N PRO A 210 -6.76 -5.12 20.42
CA PRO A 210 -7.53 -3.89 20.25
C PRO A 210 -7.76 -3.59 18.76
N ARG A 211 -8.91 -3.02 18.40
CA ARG A 211 -9.23 -2.72 16.99
C ARG A 211 -8.48 -1.49 16.51
N SER A 212 -8.09 -1.51 15.23
CA SER A 212 -7.41 -0.40 14.58
C SER A 212 -8.26 0.87 14.58
N ILE A 213 -7.63 2.03 14.72
CA ILE A 213 -8.29 3.35 14.74
C ILE A 213 -7.77 4.23 13.62
N SER A 214 -8.55 5.23 13.21
CA SER A 214 -8.10 6.15 12.17
C SER A 214 -7.05 7.13 12.71
N ALA A 215 -6.21 7.63 11.82
CA ALA A 215 -5.23 8.67 12.11
C ALA A 215 -5.85 9.95 12.68
N GLU A 216 -7.11 10.26 12.33
CA GLU A 216 -7.88 11.37 12.88
C GLU A 216 -8.29 11.08 14.34
N TRP A 217 -8.82 9.88 14.63
CA TRP A 217 -9.19 9.49 15.99
C TRP A 217 -7.98 9.39 16.92
N TRP A 218 -6.82 8.99 16.40
CA TRP A 218 -5.56 9.01 17.14
C TRP A 218 -5.29 10.39 17.78
N ASN A 219 -5.60 11.49 17.10
CA ASN A 219 -5.39 12.83 17.66
C ASN A 219 -6.31 13.12 18.86
N VAL A 220 -7.42 12.41 18.98
CA VAL A 220 -8.36 12.50 20.11
C VAL A 220 -7.88 11.65 21.28
N VAL A 221 -7.62 10.36 21.05
CA VAL A 221 -7.27 9.41 22.13
C VAL A 221 -5.80 9.52 22.58
N CYS A 222 -4.93 10.04 21.71
CA CYS A 222 -3.50 10.21 21.88
C CYS A 222 -3.08 11.63 21.44
N PRO A 223 -3.45 12.69 22.20
CA PRO A 223 -2.98 14.04 21.92
C PRO A 223 -1.45 14.14 22.10
N SER A 224 -0.82 15.16 21.53
CA SER A 224 0.64 15.25 21.38
C SER A 224 1.42 15.06 22.69
N GLU A 225 0.92 15.61 23.79
CA GLU A 225 1.49 15.49 25.14
C GLU A 225 1.44 14.09 25.74
N LYS A 226 0.57 13.22 25.22
CA LYS A 226 0.42 11.83 25.64
C LYS A 226 1.26 10.88 24.78
N ARG A 227 2.05 11.36 23.81
CA ARG A 227 2.75 10.48 22.86
C ARG A 227 4.17 10.17 23.32
N LEU A 228 4.53 8.88 23.31
CA LEU A 228 5.91 8.44 23.40
C LEU A 228 6.44 8.29 21.97
N LYS A 229 7.34 9.19 21.59
CA LYS A 229 7.98 9.16 20.27
C LYS A 229 9.23 8.29 20.30
N LEU A 230 9.30 7.32 19.38
CA LEU A 230 10.42 6.41 19.20
C LEU A 230 11.16 6.74 17.92
N ASN A 231 12.49 6.73 17.99
CA ASN A 231 13.37 6.91 16.84
C ASN A 231 13.81 5.54 16.32
N THR A 232 13.46 5.18 15.08
CA THR A 232 13.72 3.85 14.53
C THR A 232 15.20 3.46 14.57
N THR A 233 16.10 4.39 14.27
CA THR A 233 17.55 4.13 14.28
C THR A 233 18.04 3.80 15.69
N VAL A 234 17.70 4.64 16.66
CA VAL A 234 18.11 4.46 18.07
C VAL A 234 17.55 3.18 18.66
N GLU A 235 16.26 2.89 18.43
CA GLU A 235 15.65 1.67 18.95
C GLU A 235 16.21 0.41 18.26
N SER A 236 16.52 0.47 16.96
CA SER A 236 17.16 -0.65 16.25
C SER A 236 18.56 -0.96 16.80
N GLU A 237 19.35 0.07 17.09
CA GLU A 237 20.66 -0.09 17.74
C GLU A 237 20.54 -0.70 19.14
N LYS A 238 19.60 -0.23 19.97
CA LYS A 238 19.34 -0.80 21.31
C LYS A 238 18.92 -2.26 21.25
N MET A 239 18.14 -2.63 20.24
CA MET A 239 17.74 -4.02 20.00
C MET A 239 18.88 -4.89 19.45
N GLY A 240 20.02 -4.31 19.08
CA GLY A 240 21.12 -5.01 18.43
C GLY A 240 20.75 -5.54 17.05
N LEU A 241 19.80 -4.88 16.35
CA LEU A 241 19.36 -5.31 15.03
C LEU A 241 20.46 -5.04 13.99
N PRO A 242 20.86 -6.05 13.20
CA PRO A 242 21.71 -5.81 12.04
C PRO A 242 21.05 -4.85 11.05
N ARG A 243 21.85 -4.05 10.34
CA ARG A 243 21.34 -3.10 9.32
C ARG A 243 20.45 -3.78 8.27
N LEU A 244 20.81 -5.00 7.87
CA LEU A 244 20.06 -5.84 6.94
C LEU A 244 19.43 -7.03 7.65
N ALA A 245 18.83 -6.80 8.82
CA ALA A 245 18.12 -7.83 9.56
C ALA A 245 17.09 -8.51 8.67
N ASP A 246 17.07 -9.84 8.71
CA ASP A 246 16.04 -10.64 8.09
C ASP A 246 14.64 -10.27 8.63
N GLY A 247 13.60 -10.44 7.82
CA GLY A 247 12.26 -9.93 8.11
C GLY A 247 11.68 -10.48 9.40
N GLU A 248 11.74 -11.79 9.61
CA GLU A 248 11.25 -12.46 10.84
C GLU A 248 11.89 -11.84 12.08
N MET A 249 13.22 -11.70 12.08
CA MET A 249 13.96 -11.09 13.18
C MET A 249 13.56 -9.63 13.40
N LEU A 250 13.48 -8.85 12.33
CA LEU A 250 13.14 -7.44 12.37
C LEU A 250 11.76 -7.22 13.03
N ILE A 251 10.72 -7.90 12.54
CA ILE A 251 9.36 -7.73 13.05
C ILE A 251 9.23 -8.32 14.46
N ALA A 252 9.85 -9.47 14.75
CA ALA A 252 9.79 -10.06 16.08
C ALA A 252 10.40 -9.15 17.15
N ARG A 253 11.57 -8.54 16.88
CA ARG A 253 12.23 -7.61 17.81
C ARG A 253 11.46 -6.32 18.02
N TRP A 254 10.93 -5.73 16.94
CA TRP A 254 10.06 -4.57 17.05
C TRP A 254 8.79 -4.90 17.82
N ALA A 255 8.14 -6.04 17.53
CA ALA A 255 6.92 -6.46 18.22
C ALA A 255 7.17 -6.67 19.73
N GLU A 256 8.25 -7.36 20.10
CA GLU A 256 8.67 -7.58 21.49
C GLU A 256 8.91 -6.26 22.22
N THR A 257 9.67 -5.36 21.61
CA THR A 257 9.99 -4.03 22.17
C THR A 257 8.71 -3.21 22.38
N LEU A 258 7.85 -3.13 21.37
CA LEU A 258 6.59 -2.40 21.43
C LEU A 258 5.63 -3.00 22.47
N LYS A 259 5.59 -4.33 22.60
CA LYS A 259 4.77 -5.04 23.57
C LYS A 259 5.20 -4.74 25.00
N ASN A 260 6.49 -4.59 25.26
CA ASN A 260 7.06 -4.35 26.59
C ASN A 260 7.05 -2.87 27.02
N ILE A 261 6.76 -1.95 26.11
CA ILE A 261 6.57 -0.53 26.46
C ILE A 261 5.26 -0.35 27.25
N ASP A 262 5.39 0.05 28.52
CA ASP A 262 4.27 0.45 29.39
C ASP A 262 3.83 1.89 29.09
N HIS A 263 3.35 2.09 27.86
CA HIS A 263 2.83 3.37 27.39
C HIS A 263 1.72 3.14 26.36
N GLY A 264 0.57 3.78 26.57
CA GLY A 264 -0.61 3.60 25.73
C GLY A 264 -0.41 4.12 24.31
N CYS A 265 0.09 5.35 24.17
CA CYS A 265 0.22 6.02 22.87
C CYS A 265 1.67 6.02 22.40
N VAL A 266 2.05 5.08 21.53
CA VAL A 266 3.39 5.01 20.95
C VAL A 266 3.36 5.52 19.52
N VAL A 267 4.36 6.32 19.14
CA VAL A 267 4.52 6.83 17.78
C VAL A 267 5.93 6.59 17.28
N ILE A 268 6.07 6.02 16.08
CA ILE A 268 7.34 5.98 15.35
C ILE A 268 7.54 7.33 14.67
N ASP A 269 8.68 7.95 14.92
CA ASP A 269 8.99 9.30 14.46
C ASP A 269 9.03 9.41 12.93
N GLY A 270 8.21 10.31 12.39
CA GLY A 270 8.12 10.63 10.96
C GLY A 270 9.43 11.09 10.31
N TYR A 271 10.40 11.56 11.10
CA TYR A 271 11.71 12.01 10.60
C TYR A 271 12.80 10.94 10.64
N THR A 272 12.43 9.69 10.95
CA THR A 272 13.37 8.57 11.05
C THR A 272 13.05 7.51 9.99
N PRO A 273 14.02 6.65 9.62
CA PRO A 273 13.77 5.58 8.65
C PRO A 273 12.55 4.72 9.03
N SER A 274 11.80 4.27 8.03
CA SER A 274 10.70 3.32 8.24
C SER A 274 11.22 2.01 8.83
N VAL A 275 10.39 1.32 9.62
CA VAL A 275 10.71 -0.04 10.09
C VAL A 275 10.87 -0.97 8.90
N THR A 276 10.03 -0.80 7.87
CA THR A 276 10.10 -1.55 6.61
C THR A 276 9.90 -0.60 5.44
N ASP A 277 10.99 -0.25 4.75
CA ASP A 277 10.98 0.66 3.60
C ASP A 277 10.88 -0.09 2.26
N ILE A 278 10.87 0.65 1.15
CA ILE A 278 10.80 0.07 -0.20
C ILE A 278 11.95 -0.91 -0.50
N TYR A 279 13.13 -0.71 0.09
CA TYR A 279 14.28 -1.60 -0.10
C TYR A 279 14.10 -2.92 0.66
N PHE A 280 13.39 -2.90 1.80
CA PHE A 280 12.97 -4.12 2.49
C PHE A 280 12.11 -4.99 1.56
N PHE A 281 11.08 -4.41 0.94
CA PHE A 281 10.19 -5.11 0.01
C PHE A 281 10.88 -5.53 -1.30
N GLY A 282 11.90 -4.78 -1.75
CA GLY A 282 12.73 -5.12 -2.90
C GLY A 282 13.82 -6.16 -2.64
N SER A 283 13.82 -6.85 -1.50
CA SER A 283 14.90 -7.77 -1.11
C SER A 283 14.38 -9.12 -0.59
N PRO A 284 15.19 -10.19 -0.61
CA PRO A 284 14.83 -11.49 -0.02
C PRO A 284 14.51 -11.47 1.48
N ARG A 285 14.80 -10.36 2.18
CA ARG A 285 14.56 -10.21 3.63
C ARG A 285 13.09 -10.40 4.01
N ILE A 286 12.15 -10.08 3.11
CA ILE A 286 10.72 -10.25 3.38
C ILE A 286 10.28 -11.72 3.40
N VAL A 287 10.98 -12.61 2.71
CA VAL A 287 10.54 -14.00 2.49
C VAL A 287 10.39 -14.78 3.80
N SER A 288 11.27 -14.54 4.77
CA SER A 288 11.22 -15.22 6.07
C SER A 288 10.00 -14.87 6.91
N LEU A 289 9.35 -13.73 6.64
CA LEU A 289 8.12 -13.34 7.32
C LEU A 289 6.91 -14.12 6.84
N PHE A 290 6.97 -14.73 5.67
CA PHE A 290 5.81 -15.33 5.05
C PHE A 290 5.07 -16.34 5.94
N PRO A 291 5.74 -17.27 6.65
CA PRO A 291 5.05 -18.25 7.50
C PRO A 291 4.20 -17.61 8.60
N SER A 292 4.72 -16.58 9.31
CA SER A 292 3.96 -15.92 10.38
C SER A 292 2.95 -14.91 9.82
N PHE A 293 3.29 -14.24 8.72
CA PHE A 293 2.47 -13.18 8.14
C PHE A 293 1.25 -13.73 7.40
N SER A 294 1.41 -14.79 6.59
CA SER A 294 0.31 -15.39 5.83
C SER A 294 -0.80 -15.97 6.72
N THR A 295 -0.46 -16.43 7.92
CA THR A 295 -1.42 -16.94 8.91
C THR A 295 -1.91 -15.87 9.90
N SER A 296 -1.39 -14.64 9.80
CA SER A 296 -1.80 -13.53 10.66
C SER A 296 -3.30 -13.25 10.51
N PRO A 297 -4.04 -12.90 11.58
CA PRO A 297 -5.41 -12.39 11.48
C PRO A 297 -5.56 -11.15 10.59
N VAL A 298 -4.48 -10.39 10.40
CA VAL A 298 -4.43 -9.27 9.46
C VAL A 298 -4.65 -9.73 8.02
N ILE A 299 -4.09 -10.89 7.66
CA ILE A 299 -4.13 -11.43 6.29
C ILE A 299 -5.29 -12.41 6.12
N THR A 300 -5.50 -13.32 7.07
CA THR A 300 -6.60 -14.29 7.02
C THR A 300 -7.99 -13.65 7.18
N ARG A 301 -8.07 -12.43 7.72
CA ARG A 301 -9.28 -11.60 7.75
C ARG A 301 -9.17 -10.36 6.88
N PHE A 302 -8.20 -10.33 5.96
CA PHE A 302 -8.15 -9.28 4.94
C PHE A 302 -9.44 -9.36 4.12
N GLU A 303 -10.07 -8.21 3.93
CA GLU A 303 -11.24 -8.08 3.08
C GLU A 303 -11.18 -6.74 2.36
N TRP A 304 -11.49 -6.76 1.07
CA TRP A 304 -11.69 -5.53 0.31
C TRP A 304 -12.98 -4.82 0.77
N SER A 305 -13.12 -3.54 0.47
CA SER A 305 -14.33 -2.80 0.78
C SER A 305 -15.51 -3.30 -0.05
N SER A 306 -16.74 -2.97 0.36
CA SER A 306 -17.93 -3.25 -0.45
C SER A 306 -17.84 -2.56 -1.82
N ILE A 307 -17.21 -1.38 -1.92
CA ILE A 307 -17.02 -0.67 -3.20
C ILE A 307 -16.26 -1.56 -4.19
N VAL A 308 -15.15 -2.15 -3.74
CA VAL A 308 -14.33 -3.05 -4.56
C VAL A 308 -15.07 -4.35 -4.87
N LEU A 309 -15.66 -5.00 -3.86
CA LEU A 309 -16.35 -6.28 -4.04
C LEU A 309 -17.58 -6.17 -4.94
N ASP A 310 -18.32 -5.07 -4.85
CA ASP A 310 -19.49 -4.83 -5.69
C ASP A 310 -19.08 -4.51 -7.14
N ALA A 311 -17.92 -3.88 -7.36
CA ALA A 311 -17.36 -3.66 -8.69
C ALA A 311 -16.99 -4.98 -9.37
N VAL A 312 -16.35 -5.91 -8.64
CA VAL A 312 -16.05 -7.25 -9.15
C VAL A 312 -17.34 -8.00 -9.48
N ALA A 313 -18.32 -8.01 -8.57
CA ALA A 313 -19.60 -8.70 -8.75
C ALA A 313 -20.37 -8.18 -9.98
N ARG A 314 -20.42 -6.86 -10.17
CA ARG A 314 -21.02 -6.19 -11.34
C ARG A 314 -20.42 -6.68 -12.66
N ASN A 315 -19.13 -6.97 -12.67
CA ASN A 315 -18.37 -7.34 -13.88
C ASN A 315 -18.25 -8.85 -14.08
N HIS A 316 -18.90 -9.69 -13.26
CA HIS A 316 -18.89 -11.16 -13.44
C HIS A 316 -19.21 -11.64 -14.87
N PRO A 317 -20.17 -11.06 -15.63
CA PRO A 317 -20.45 -11.50 -17.00
C PRO A 317 -19.26 -11.32 -17.98
N LEU A 318 -18.37 -10.37 -17.71
CA LEU A 318 -17.14 -10.17 -18.48
C LEU A 318 -16.08 -11.22 -18.11
N LEU A 319 -16.04 -11.62 -16.83
CA LEU A 319 -14.99 -12.42 -16.23
C LEU A 319 -15.21 -13.94 -16.35
N LEU A 320 -16.46 -14.40 -16.41
CA LEU A 320 -16.80 -15.82 -16.38
C LEU A 320 -17.36 -16.29 -17.73
N PRO A 321 -17.05 -17.53 -18.18
CA PRO A 321 -17.77 -18.16 -19.29
C PRO A 321 -19.28 -18.29 -18.97
N GLU A 322 -20.15 -18.26 -19.98
CA GLU A 322 -21.61 -18.28 -19.81
C GLU A 322 -22.09 -19.53 -19.04
N ASP A 323 -21.46 -20.68 -19.26
CA ASP A 323 -21.81 -21.94 -18.58
C ASP A 323 -21.24 -22.03 -17.15
N SER A 324 -20.45 -21.05 -16.72
CA SER A 324 -19.72 -21.04 -15.44
C SER A 324 -20.41 -20.21 -14.36
N VAL A 325 -21.69 -19.86 -14.54
CA VAL A 325 -22.45 -19.13 -13.51
C VAL A 325 -22.60 -20.00 -12.27
N SER A 326 -21.72 -19.77 -11.30
CA SER A 326 -21.85 -20.32 -9.95
C SER A 326 -23.16 -19.82 -9.32
N PRO A 327 -23.89 -20.66 -8.57
CA PRO A 327 -25.01 -20.20 -7.75
C PRO A 327 -24.57 -19.26 -6.62
N ASP A 328 -23.26 -19.23 -6.31
CA ASP A 328 -22.68 -18.28 -5.36
C ASP A 328 -22.47 -16.92 -6.04
N PRO A 329 -23.07 -15.83 -5.54
CA PRO A 329 -22.88 -14.48 -6.08
C PRO A 329 -21.45 -13.93 -5.86
N LYS A 330 -20.60 -14.57 -5.05
CA LYS A 330 -19.21 -14.17 -4.79
C LYS A 330 -18.30 -15.40 -4.76
N PRO A 331 -18.12 -16.10 -5.90
CA PRO A 331 -17.35 -17.33 -5.90
C PRO A 331 -15.90 -17.06 -5.44
N PRO A 332 -15.31 -17.97 -4.64
CA PRO A 332 -13.94 -17.80 -4.15
C PRO A 332 -12.90 -17.88 -5.28
N VAL A 333 -13.23 -18.58 -6.36
CA VAL A 333 -12.42 -18.73 -7.57
C VAL A 333 -13.25 -18.43 -8.81
N LEU A 334 -12.73 -17.58 -9.70
CA LEU A 334 -13.28 -17.29 -11.02
C LEU A 334 -12.81 -18.39 -11.99
N SER A 335 -13.58 -19.47 -12.06
CA SER A 335 -13.25 -20.66 -12.86
C SER A 335 -13.22 -20.33 -14.36
N GLY A 336 -12.24 -20.88 -15.07
CA GLY A 336 -12.00 -20.64 -16.49
C GLY A 336 -11.32 -19.30 -16.82
N LEU A 337 -11.00 -18.47 -15.82
CA LEU A 337 -10.33 -17.18 -16.01
C LEU A 337 -8.82 -17.29 -15.76
N VAL A 338 -8.03 -16.82 -16.73
CA VAL A 338 -6.63 -16.41 -16.49
C VAL A 338 -6.56 -14.89 -16.37
N ALA A 339 -6.05 -14.39 -15.25
CA ALA A 339 -5.77 -12.98 -15.07
C ALA A 339 -4.29 -12.70 -15.32
N ILE A 340 -3.98 -11.64 -16.05
CA ILE A 340 -2.61 -11.26 -16.41
C ILE A 340 -2.33 -9.82 -16.03
N HIS A 341 -1.25 -9.59 -15.29
CA HIS A 341 -0.82 -8.24 -14.93
C HIS A 341 0.26 -7.75 -15.89
N LEU A 342 -0.11 -6.75 -16.69
CA LEU A 342 0.71 -6.14 -17.74
C LEU A 342 1.00 -4.70 -17.36
N ARG A 343 2.12 -4.49 -16.66
CA ARG A 343 2.59 -3.17 -16.28
C ARG A 343 3.17 -2.47 -17.51
N ARG A 344 2.47 -1.43 -17.97
CA ARG A 344 2.79 -0.63 -19.16
C ARG A 344 3.07 0.82 -18.78
N GLY A 345 2.87 1.77 -19.70
CA GLY A 345 3.09 3.20 -19.48
C GLY A 345 4.54 3.50 -19.12
N ASP A 346 4.77 4.05 -17.92
CA ASP A 346 6.09 4.45 -17.41
C ASP A 346 7.06 3.30 -17.13
N TYR A 347 6.59 2.06 -17.25
CA TYR A 347 7.37 0.90 -16.86
C TYR A 347 8.43 0.50 -17.90
N ASP A 348 8.39 1.01 -19.13
CA ASP A 348 9.37 0.72 -20.16
C ASP A 348 10.77 1.16 -19.73
N LYS A 349 10.88 2.44 -19.34
CA LYS A 349 12.08 3.05 -18.77
C LYS A 349 12.41 2.48 -17.42
N HIS A 350 11.40 2.13 -16.62
CA HIS A 350 11.66 1.48 -15.34
C HIS A 350 12.35 0.11 -15.51
N CYS A 351 11.92 -0.69 -16.51
CA CYS A 351 12.56 -1.96 -16.84
C CYS A 351 14.03 -1.76 -17.26
N THR A 352 14.31 -0.79 -18.12
CA THR A 352 15.67 -0.60 -18.69
C THR A 352 16.60 0.17 -17.77
N ASP A 353 16.13 1.29 -17.21
CA ASP A 353 16.99 2.29 -16.57
C ASP A 353 17.15 2.02 -15.08
N VAL A 354 16.23 1.25 -14.49
CA VAL A 354 16.25 0.92 -13.07
C VAL A 354 16.49 -0.57 -12.87
N LEU A 355 15.56 -1.43 -13.31
CA LEU A 355 15.60 -2.86 -12.96
C LEU A 355 16.81 -3.56 -13.59
N ALA A 356 17.00 -3.41 -14.90
CA ALA A 356 18.15 -3.99 -15.59
C ALA A 356 19.48 -3.36 -15.13
N ALA A 357 19.55 -2.03 -15.00
CA ALA A 357 20.76 -1.31 -14.58
C ALA A 357 21.24 -1.67 -13.17
N THR A 358 20.33 -2.04 -12.27
CA THR A 358 20.63 -2.43 -10.89
C THR A 358 20.74 -3.94 -10.68
N GLY A 359 20.42 -4.75 -11.70
CA GLY A 359 20.36 -6.20 -11.52
C GLY A 359 19.27 -6.64 -10.54
N SER A 360 18.12 -5.95 -10.54
CA SER A 360 17.03 -6.22 -9.61
C SER A 360 16.44 -7.62 -9.75
N GLU A 361 16.16 -8.28 -8.63
CA GLU A 361 15.36 -9.50 -8.60
C GLU A 361 13.85 -9.17 -8.61
N TYR A 362 13.00 -10.20 -8.57
CA TYR A 362 11.59 -10.01 -8.22
C TYR A 362 11.45 -9.38 -6.83
N LEU A 363 10.27 -8.82 -6.54
CA LEU A 363 10.04 -8.12 -5.28
C LEU A 363 8.92 -8.76 -4.44
N GLY A 364 9.00 -8.49 -3.14
CA GLY A 364 7.99 -8.84 -2.16
C GLY A 364 7.71 -10.34 -2.12
N TRP A 365 6.43 -10.70 -2.15
CA TRP A 365 5.98 -12.09 -2.10
C TRP A 365 6.18 -12.85 -3.42
N SER A 366 6.66 -12.18 -4.47
CA SER A 366 7.06 -12.84 -5.72
C SER A 366 8.41 -13.58 -5.59
N LEU A 367 9.16 -13.34 -4.51
CA LEU A 367 10.43 -14.00 -4.19
C LEU A 367 10.27 -15.36 -3.48
N LEU A 368 9.03 -15.76 -3.14
CA LEU A 368 8.78 -16.95 -2.34
C LEU A 368 9.35 -18.21 -3.02
N PRO A 369 10.17 -19.00 -2.31
CA PRO A 369 10.95 -20.07 -2.95
C PRO A 369 10.10 -21.25 -3.43
N PHE A 370 8.90 -21.42 -2.90
CA PHE A 370 7.98 -22.48 -3.34
C PHE A 370 7.15 -22.08 -4.58
N LEU A 371 7.28 -20.84 -5.07
CA LEU A 371 6.65 -20.46 -6.34
C LEU A 371 7.39 -21.11 -7.51
N PRO A 372 6.66 -21.51 -8.57
CA PRO A 372 7.19 -22.37 -9.62
C PRO A 372 8.17 -21.67 -10.57
N GLU A 373 8.06 -20.34 -10.68
CA GLU A 373 8.88 -19.53 -11.58
C GLU A 373 9.66 -18.50 -10.76
N ARG A 374 10.94 -18.36 -11.09
CA ARG A 374 11.87 -17.46 -10.43
C ARG A 374 12.62 -16.66 -11.47
N PHE A 375 13.13 -15.51 -11.04
CA PHE A 375 14.02 -14.71 -11.85
C PHE A 375 15.38 -14.62 -11.16
N THR A 376 16.43 -14.95 -11.90
CA THR A 376 17.81 -14.76 -11.48
C THR A 376 18.45 -13.80 -12.47
N PRO A 377 18.87 -12.61 -12.03
CA PRO A 377 19.57 -11.65 -12.87
C PRO A 377 20.76 -12.32 -13.59
N PRO A 378 20.92 -12.14 -14.91
CA PRO A 378 22.09 -12.63 -15.63
C PRO A 378 23.42 -12.17 -14.98
N LEU A 379 24.43 -13.05 -15.01
CA LEU A 379 25.76 -12.75 -14.47
C LEU A 379 26.40 -11.57 -15.21
N GLY A 380 27.09 -10.70 -14.46
CA GLY A 380 27.80 -9.54 -15.02
C GLY A 380 26.98 -8.25 -15.06
N LEU A 381 25.79 -8.23 -14.44
CA LEU A 381 24.94 -7.06 -14.32
C LEU A 381 25.08 -6.31 -13.01
N GLY A 382 24.63 -5.05 -13.06
CA GLY A 382 24.92 -4.03 -12.06
C GLY A 382 26.18 -3.24 -12.44
N HIS A 383 26.24 -1.97 -12.04
CA HIS A 383 27.40 -1.09 -12.26
C HIS A 383 27.67 -0.64 -13.71
N GLY A 384 26.64 -0.56 -14.55
CA GLY A 384 26.68 0.23 -15.80
C GLY A 384 27.08 -0.48 -17.09
N ALA A 385 27.18 -1.81 -17.12
CA ALA A 385 27.46 -2.58 -18.33
C ALA A 385 26.24 -3.40 -18.78
N ASN A 386 25.20 -2.73 -19.30
CA ASN A 386 24.02 -3.42 -19.85
C ASN A 386 24.29 -3.86 -21.29
N SER A 387 24.47 -5.15 -21.52
CA SER A 387 24.47 -5.71 -22.88
C SER A 387 23.03 -5.78 -23.42
N THR A 388 22.86 -5.75 -24.74
CA THR A 388 21.53 -5.92 -25.39
C THR A 388 20.86 -7.23 -24.99
N GLU A 389 21.62 -8.33 -24.96
CA GLU A 389 21.13 -9.65 -24.55
C GLU A 389 20.54 -9.63 -23.14
N THR A 390 21.13 -8.84 -22.24
CA THR A 390 20.62 -8.74 -20.90
C THR A 390 19.37 -7.87 -20.77
N MET A 391 19.31 -6.78 -21.54
CA MET A 391 18.10 -5.96 -21.61
C MET A 391 16.93 -6.78 -22.14
N ASP A 392 17.16 -7.64 -23.13
CA ASP A 392 16.13 -8.53 -23.69
C ASP A 392 15.59 -9.51 -22.64
N VAL A 393 16.46 -10.05 -21.77
CA VAL A 393 16.02 -10.89 -20.64
C VAL A 393 15.08 -10.10 -19.73
N TYR A 394 15.47 -8.91 -19.25
CA TYR A 394 14.59 -8.11 -18.38
C TYR A 394 13.28 -7.73 -19.07
N LEU A 395 13.33 -7.30 -20.33
CA LEU A 395 12.14 -6.93 -21.09
C LEU A 395 11.19 -8.12 -21.25
N SER A 396 11.69 -9.34 -21.42
CA SER A 396 10.81 -10.52 -21.51
C SER A 396 9.99 -10.80 -20.24
N HIS A 397 10.52 -10.45 -19.06
CA HIS A 397 9.85 -10.62 -17.76
C HIS A 397 9.09 -9.35 -17.29
N CYS A 398 9.59 -8.17 -17.69
CA CYS A 398 9.12 -6.89 -17.19
C CYS A 398 8.16 -6.19 -18.17
N TRP A 399 8.40 -6.34 -19.47
CA TRP A 399 7.66 -5.68 -20.55
C TRP A 399 7.46 -6.63 -21.75
N PRO A 400 6.75 -7.77 -21.59
CA PRO A 400 6.65 -8.78 -22.64
C PRO A 400 5.92 -8.21 -23.88
N SER A 401 6.31 -8.64 -25.08
CA SER A 401 5.59 -8.33 -26.32
C SER A 401 4.25 -9.09 -26.39
N ILE A 402 3.36 -8.71 -27.32
CA ILE A 402 2.09 -9.43 -27.53
C ILE A 402 2.35 -10.91 -27.89
N GLU A 403 3.37 -11.19 -28.70
CA GLU A 403 3.76 -12.56 -29.04
C GLU A 403 4.28 -13.35 -27.83
N GLN A 404 5.08 -12.72 -26.96
CA GLN A 404 5.52 -13.35 -25.71
C GLN A 404 4.33 -13.64 -24.79
N ILE A 405 3.36 -12.71 -24.70
CA ILE A 405 2.13 -12.90 -23.93
C ILE A 405 1.32 -14.09 -24.47
N LYS A 406 1.09 -14.17 -25.79
CA LYS A 406 0.39 -15.29 -26.44
C LYS A 406 1.08 -16.61 -26.13
N ASN A 407 2.39 -16.67 -26.30
CA ASN A 407 3.16 -17.91 -26.07
C ASN A 407 3.08 -18.37 -24.61
N LYS A 408 3.16 -17.43 -23.65
CA LYS A 408 2.98 -17.74 -22.23
C LYS A 408 1.57 -18.25 -21.94
N LEU A 409 0.55 -17.58 -22.48
CA LEU A 409 -0.85 -17.97 -22.31
C LEU A 409 -1.16 -19.35 -22.93
N ARG A 410 -0.62 -19.66 -24.11
CA ARG A 410 -0.69 -21.01 -24.72
C ARG A 410 -0.07 -22.07 -23.83
N SER A 411 1.12 -21.80 -23.28
CA SER A 411 1.84 -22.69 -22.35
C SER A 411 1.04 -22.95 -21.07
N VAL A 412 0.35 -21.94 -20.55
CA VAL A 412 -0.53 -22.07 -19.38
C VAL A 412 -1.81 -22.86 -19.74
N ARG A 413 -2.50 -22.50 -20.82
CA ARG A 413 -3.70 -23.19 -21.31
C ARG A 413 -3.43 -24.64 -21.73
N ALA A 414 -2.23 -24.97 -22.19
CA ALA A 414 -1.84 -26.35 -22.50
C ALA A 414 -1.76 -27.23 -21.25
N ARG A 415 -1.41 -26.65 -20.09
CA ARG A 415 -1.42 -27.36 -18.79
C ARG A 415 -2.80 -27.39 -18.15
N ASP A 416 -3.63 -26.40 -18.46
CA ASP A 416 -5.00 -26.29 -17.98
C ASP A 416 -5.94 -25.87 -19.10
N PRO A 417 -6.48 -26.83 -19.87
CA PRO A 417 -7.38 -26.56 -20.98
C PRO A 417 -8.74 -25.99 -20.56
N THR A 418 -9.04 -25.92 -19.26
CA THR A 418 -10.30 -25.33 -18.76
C THR A 418 -10.28 -23.80 -18.76
N LEU A 419 -9.11 -23.19 -18.99
CA LEU A 419 -8.97 -21.74 -19.15
C LEU A 419 -9.54 -21.28 -20.48
N ARG A 420 -10.59 -20.45 -20.42
CA ARG A 420 -11.40 -20.01 -21.57
C ARG A 420 -11.35 -18.50 -21.80
N ARG A 421 -11.13 -17.71 -20.73
CA ARG A 421 -11.13 -16.24 -20.77
C ARG A 421 -9.87 -15.62 -20.19
N VAL A 422 -9.53 -14.43 -20.67
CA VAL A 422 -8.41 -13.62 -20.19
C VAL A 422 -8.92 -12.30 -19.61
N PHE A 423 -8.42 -11.93 -18.43
CA PHE A 423 -8.55 -10.57 -17.91
C PHE A 423 -7.17 -9.90 -17.79
N ALA A 424 -6.93 -8.79 -18.48
CA ALA A 424 -5.67 -8.07 -18.41
C ALA A 424 -5.78 -6.83 -17.50
N LEU A 425 -5.11 -6.89 -16.35
CA LEU A 425 -4.88 -5.76 -15.45
C LEU A 425 -3.76 -4.92 -16.08
N THR A 426 -4.07 -3.76 -16.64
CA THR A 426 -3.07 -3.00 -17.40
C THR A 426 -3.32 -1.50 -17.42
N ASN A 427 -2.23 -0.74 -17.45
CA ASN A 427 -2.21 0.71 -17.71
C ASN A 427 -1.66 1.02 -19.11
N GLY A 428 -1.82 0.11 -20.07
CA GLY A 428 -1.39 0.29 -21.45
C GLY A 428 -2.21 1.33 -22.20
N GLU A 429 -1.65 1.82 -23.30
CA GLU A 429 -2.36 2.72 -24.21
C GLU A 429 -3.49 1.98 -24.94
N ALA A 430 -4.57 2.69 -25.26
CA ALA A 430 -5.80 2.11 -25.80
C ALA A 430 -5.56 1.34 -27.11
N GLU A 431 -4.71 1.86 -28.00
CA GLU A 431 -4.35 1.21 -29.27
C GLU A 431 -3.63 -0.13 -29.03
N TRP A 432 -2.68 -0.15 -28.10
CA TRP A 432 -1.96 -1.37 -27.74
C TRP A 432 -2.87 -2.40 -27.07
N ILE A 433 -3.78 -1.95 -26.19
CA ILE A 433 -4.80 -2.81 -25.57
C ILE A 433 -5.70 -3.43 -26.64
N THR A 434 -6.11 -2.65 -27.64
CA THR A 434 -6.94 -3.13 -28.75
C THR A 434 -6.22 -4.21 -29.52
N ALA A 435 -4.96 -3.98 -29.90
CA ALA A 435 -4.13 -4.96 -30.59
C ALA A 435 -3.95 -6.25 -29.77
N LEU A 436 -3.70 -6.14 -28.45
CA LEU A 436 -3.60 -7.30 -27.56
C LEU A 436 -4.89 -8.12 -27.56
N LYS A 437 -6.05 -7.47 -27.40
CA LYS A 437 -7.36 -8.14 -27.36
C LYS A 437 -7.61 -8.91 -28.65
N GLU A 438 -7.42 -8.28 -29.79
CA GLU A 438 -7.62 -8.91 -31.10
C GLU A 438 -6.71 -10.13 -31.30
N GLU A 439 -5.43 -10.00 -30.94
CA GLU A 439 -4.46 -11.08 -31.08
C GLU A 439 -4.79 -12.28 -30.17
N LEU A 440 -5.28 -12.04 -28.96
CA LEU A 440 -5.71 -13.10 -28.04
C LEU A 440 -7.03 -13.76 -28.49
N VAL A 441 -7.99 -13.01 -29.02
CA VAL A 441 -9.20 -13.60 -29.61
C VAL A 441 -8.84 -14.44 -30.83
N ARG A 442 -7.95 -13.95 -31.70
CA ARG A 442 -7.42 -14.73 -32.85
C ARG A 442 -6.66 -15.98 -32.42
N ASP A 443 -6.06 -15.96 -31.22
CA ASP A 443 -5.43 -17.12 -30.58
C ASP A 443 -6.44 -18.14 -29.98
N GLY A 444 -7.74 -17.88 -30.09
CA GLY A 444 -8.80 -18.79 -29.66
C GLY A 444 -9.24 -18.64 -28.22
N TRP A 445 -9.00 -17.49 -27.58
CA TRP A 445 -9.64 -17.15 -26.30
C TRP A 445 -11.10 -16.70 -26.54
N GLU A 446 -12.03 -17.19 -25.72
CA GLU A 446 -13.46 -16.92 -25.89
C GLU A 446 -13.85 -15.49 -25.54
N GLY A 447 -13.11 -14.89 -24.60
CA GLY A 447 -13.32 -13.54 -24.14
C GLY A 447 -12.02 -12.96 -23.58
N VAL A 448 -11.75 -11.72 -23.94
CA VAL A 448 -10.60 -10.95 -23.45
C VAL A 448 -11.13 -9.61 -22.96
N ALA A 449 -11.05 -9.40 -21.65
CA ALA A 449 -11.44 -8.16 -20.99
C ALA A 449 -10.21 -7.51 -20.32
N THR A 450 -10.29 -6.21 -20.06
CA THR A 450 -9.23 -5.43 -19.44
C THR A 450 -9.80 -4.48 -18.40
N THR A 451 -8.94 -3.80 -17.65
CA THR A 451 -9.34 -2.72 -16.73
C THR A 451 -10.24 -1.66 -17.40
N LEU A 452 -10.04 -1.39 -18.70
CA LEU A 452 -10.84 -0.42 -19.46
C LEU A 452 -12.23 -0.92 -19.85
N ASP A 453 -12.46 -2.24 -19.78
CA ASP A 453 -13.75 -2.85 -20.12
C ASP A 453 -14.69 -2.98 -18.91
N LEU A 454 -14.19 -2.67 -17.70
CA LEU A 454 -14.99 -2.75 -16.47
C LEU A 454 -16.08 -1.66 -16.44
N ASP A 455 -17.32 -2.07 -16.20
CA ASP A 455 -18.40 -1.16 -15.82
C ASP A 455 -18.19 -0.76 -14.35
N LEU A 456 -17.71 0.46 -14.12
CA LEU A 456 -17.42 1.01 -12.80
C LEU A 456 -18.27 2.25 -12.55
N THR A 457 -18.86 2.36 -11.36
CA THR A 457 -19.43 3.64 -10.92
C THR A 457 -18.31 4.67 -10.70
N TRP A 458 -18.69 5.94 -10.55
CA TRP A 458 -17.76 7.01 -10.22
C TRP A 458 -16.93 6.68 -8.97
N GLU A 459 -17.56 6.19 -7.89
CA GLU A 459 -16.87 5.76 -6.67
C GLU A 459 -15.95 4.57 -6.95
N GLN A 460 -16.39 3.58 -7.71
CA GLN A 460 -15.57 2.40 -8.00
C GLN A 460 -14.33 2.75 -8.85
N SER A 461 -14.43 3.77 -9.70
CA SER A 461 -13.32 4.22 -10.55
C SER A 461 -12.10 4.68 -9.75
N GLY A 462 -12.30 5.25 -8.56
CA GLY A 462 -11.20 5.71 -7.69
C GLY A 462 -10.50 4.59 -6.92
N VAL A 463 -11.04 3.37 -6.94
CA VAL A 463 -10.43 2.17 -6.32
C VAL A 463 -10.19 1.05 -7.34
N ASN A 464 -10.16 1.37 -8.63
CA ASN A 464 -10.09 0.38 -9.71
C ASN A 464 -8.86 -0.54 -9.64
N ASN A 465 -7.74 -0.07 -9.10
CA ASN A 465 -6.55 -0.89 -8.86
C ASN A 465 -6.80 -2.03 -7.86
N ALA A 466 -7.63 -1.81 -6.83
CA ALA A 466 -8.04 -2.85 -5.90
C ALA A 466 -9.05 -3.82 -6.54
N VAL A 467 -9.90 -3.34 -7.45
CA VAL A 467 -10.80 -4.18 -8.26
C VAL A 467 -9.98 -5.13 -9.13
N ASP A 468 -9.00 -4.60 -9.85
CA ASP A 468 -8.04 -5.35 -10.65
C ASP A 468 -7.34 -6.44 -9.81
N MET A 469 -6.79 -6.05 -8.64
CA MET A 469 -6.15 -7.00 -7.74
C MET A 469 -7.09 -8.10 -7.26
N GLU A 470 -8.34 -7.78 -6.96
CA GLU A 470 -9.29 -8.79 -6.48
C GLU A 470 -9.67 -9.79 -7.59
N ILE A 471 -9.82 -9.32 -8.83
CA ILE A 471 -10.01 -10.21 -9.98
C ILE A 471 -8.78 -11.12 -10.13
N GLY A 472 -7.58 -10.55 -10.08
CA GLY A 472 -6.32 -11.31 -10.11
C GLY A 472 -6.18 -12.30 -8.96
N ALA A 473 -6.64 -11.95 -7.76
CA ALA A 473 -6.57 -12.79 -6.57
C ALA A 473 -7.61 -13.92 -6.57
N ARG A 474 -8.67 -13.84 -7.39
CA ARG A 474 -9.68 -14.90 -7.54
C ARG A 474 -9.55 -15.68 -8.84
N ALA A 475 -8.82 -15.19 -9.84
CA ALA A 475 -8.66 -15.88 -11.11
C ALA A 475 -8.10 -17.30 -10.93
N GLN A 476 -8.57 -18.25 -11.71
CA GLN A 476 -8.10 -19.63 -11.63
C GLN A 476 -6.57 -19.72 -11.80
N VAL A 477 -6.01 -18.95 -12.74
CA VAL A 477 -4.57 -18.73 -12.88
C VAL A 477 -4.26 -17.25 -12.91
N PHE A 478 -3.17 -16.83 -12.27
CA PHE A 478 -2.65 -15.47 -12.32
C PHE A 478 -1.23 -15.46 -12.89
N ILE A 479 -1.00 -14.62 -13.90
CA ILE A 479 0.33 -14.37 -14.49
C ILE A 479 0.73 -12.93 -14.17
N GLY A 480 1.73 -12.77 -13.32
CA GLY A 480 2.15 -11.48 -12.80
C GLY A 480 3.45 -10.95 -13.39
N ASN A 481 3.65 -9.63 -13.29
CA ASN A 481 4.98 -9.04 -13.39
C ASN A 481 5.70 -9.15 -12.04
N GLY A 482 6.73 -9.99 -11.94
CA GLY A 482 7.42 -10.27 -10.66
C GLY A 482 8.16 -9.08 -10.04
N PHE A 483 8.37 -8.00 -10.80
CA PHE A 483 8.97 -6.74 -10.34
C PHE A 483 7.94 -5.74 -9.79
N SER A 484 6.66 -6.11 -9.70
CA SER A 484 5.61 -5.19 -9.27
C SER A 484 5.04 -5.55 -7.90
N SER A 485 4.88 -4.53 -7.05
CA SER A 485 4.16 -4.63 -5.77
C SER A 485 2.69 -5.02 -5.93
N LEU A 486 2.06 -4.70 -7.07
CA LEU A 486 0.71 -5.17 -7.36
C LEU A 486 0.68 -6.70 -7.43
N THR A 487 1.58 -7.28 -8.23
CA THR A 487 1.74 -8.73 -8.34
C THR A 487 2.06 -9.36 -6.98
N SER A 488 2.99 -8.76 -6.23
CA SER A 488 3.37 -9.21 -4.88
C SER A 488 2.15 -9.30 -3.96
N ASN A 489 1.33 -8.25 -3.89
CA ASN A 489 0.11 -8.24 -3.08
C ASN A 489 -0.92 -9.26 -3.57
N VAL A 490 -1.13 -9.41 -4.88
CA VAL A 490 -2.03 -10.44 -5.42
C VAL A 490 -1.54 -11.83 -5.02
N ASN A 491 -0.24 -12.11 -5.11
CA ASN A 491 0.33 -13.39 -4.71
C ASN A 491 0.09 -13.68 -3.22
N LEU A 492 0.31 -12.70 -2.34
CA LEU A 492 -0.01 -12.83 -0.91
C LEU A 492 -1.47 -13.22 -0.69
N LEU A 493 -2.41 -12.50 -1.32
CA LEU A 493 -3.84 -12.74 -1.15
C LEU A 493 -4.28 -14.11 -1.69
N ARG A 494 -3.73 -14.54 -2.83
CA ARG A 494 -3.97 -15.88 -3.39
C ARG A 494 -3.53 -16.97 -2.43
N LEU A 495 -2.30 -16.86 -1.91
CA LEU A 495 -1.73 -17.86 -1.00
C LEU A 495 -2.47 -17.88 0.34
N ALA A 496 -2.84 -16.71 0.88
CA ALA A 496 -3.64 -16.59 2.10
C ALA A 496 -5.03 -17.23 1.98
N ARG A 497 -5.61 -17.24 0.77
CA ARG A 497 -6.88 -17.90 0.45
C ARG A 497 -6.72 -19.39 0.15
N GLY A 498 -5.52 -19.94 0.28
CA GLY A 498 -5.23 -21.35 0.03
C GLY A 498 -5.19 -21.72 -1.44
N MET A 499 -5.02 -20.74 -2.35
CA MET A 499 -4.80 -21.07 -3.76
C MET A 499 -3.45 -21.77 -3.94
N SER A 500 -3.40 -22.74 -4.85
CA SER A 500 -2.18 -23.48 -5.17
C SER A 500 -1.07 -22.53 -5.61
N PRO A 501 0.19 -22.67 -5.14
CA PRO A 501 1.35 -21.98 -5.72
C PRO A 501 1.47 -22.18 -7.23
N GLU A 502 1.04 -23.35 -7.73
CA GLU A 502 0.97 -23.73 -9.14
C GLU A 502 -0.09 -22.95 -9.92
N SER A 503 -0.91 -22.11 -9.28
CA SER A 503 -1.79 -21.17 -9.95
C SER A 503 -1.18 -19.78 -10.14
N ILE A 504 0.02 -19.55 -9.59
CA ILE A 504 0.80 -18.32 -9.72
C ILE A 504 1.90 -18.53 -10.76
N ARG A 505 1.97 -17.65 -11.74
CA ARG A 505 2.99 -17.61 -12.79
C ARG A 505 3.54 -16.19 -12.91
N PHE A 506 4.69 -16.07 -13.53
CA PHE A 506 5.30 -14.80 -13.91
C PHE A 506 5.55 -14.75 -15.41
N TRP A 507 5.84 -13.58 -15.96
CA TRP A 507 6.32 -13.48 -17.33
C TRP A 507 7.62 -14.24 -17.53
#